data_AF-H3RE58-F1
#
_entry.id   AF-H3RE58-F1
#
_cell.length_a   1.000
_cell.length_b   1.000
_cell.length_c   1.000
_cell.angle_alpha   90.00
_cell.angle_beta   90.00
_cell.angle_gamma   90.00
#
_symmetry.space_group_name_H-M   'P 1'
#
loop_
_entity.id
_entity.type
_entity.pdbx_description
1 polymer ?
#
loop_
_entity_poly.entity_id
_entity_poly.type
_entity_poly.pdbx_seq_one_letter_code
_entity_poly.pdbx_strand_id
1 'polypeptide(L)'
;MLRPGFFIFMALLSGCSSSPKGVECPGDVSTIYGQSLGQTQGTVFDLVTAFSVSRDSVNVQSGPLQSLDRFQYVPSAVTSEGYYAQRLSDKQFRLINPYQDTMITWTCP
;
A
#
# COMPACT_ATOMS: atom_id res chain seq x y z
N MET A 1 31.02 -38.45 -11.05
CA MET A 1 30.11 -38.65 -9.90
C MET A 1 29.78 -37.29 -9.29
N LEU A 2 28.67 -36.67 -9.69
CA LEU A 2 28.21 -35.41 -9.08
C LEU A 2 27.70 -35.70 -7.66
N ARG A 3 28.25 -34.99 -6.67
CA ARG A 3 27.89 -35.14 -5.25
C ARG A 3 26.44 -34.71 -5.02
N PRO A 4 25.59 -35.55 -4.39
CA PRO A 4 24.18 -35.23 -4.12
C PRO A 4 23.99 -34.02 -3.18
N GLY A 5 25.05 -33.60 -2.48
CA GLY A 5 25.01 -32.39 -1.64
C GLY A 5 24.83 -31.08 -2.40
N PHE A 6 25.20 -31.01 -3.68
CA PHE A 6 25.09 -29.78 -4.46
C PHE A 6 23.63 -29.42 -4.79
N PHE A 7 22.79 -30.43 -5.07
CA PHE A 7 21.37 -30.23 -5.35
C PHE A 7 20.58 -29.78 -4.11
N ILE A 8 20.95 -30.26 -2.92
CA ILE A 8 20.33 -29.86 -1.66
C ILE A 8 20.62 -28.38 -1.35
N PHE A 9 21.85 -27.91 -1.63
CA PHE A 9 22.22 -26.52 -1.42
C PHE A 9 21.46 -25.55 -2.32
N MET A 10 21.13 -25.97 -3.55
CA MET A 10 20.37 -25.15 -4.51
C MET A 10 18.88 -25.07 -4.18
N ALA A 11 18.30 -26.13 -3.61
CA ALA A 11 16.91 -26.14 -3.15
C ALA A 11 16.69 -25.28 -1.89
N LEU A 12 17.73 -25.05 -1.08
CA LEU A 12 17.66 -24.18 0.09
C LEU A 12 17.74 -22.67 -0.25
N LEU A 13 18.17 -22.32 -1.47
CA LEU A 13 18.30 -20.92 -1.92
C LEU A 13 17.01 -20.35 -2.53
N SER A 14 15.98 -21.16 -2.78
CA SER A 14 14.65 -20.67 -3.18
C SER A 14 13.85 -20.17 -1.98
N GLY A 15 14.49 -19.39 -1.10
CA GLY A 15 13.85 -18.76 0.04
C GLY A 15 12.76 -17.79 -0.43
N CYS A 16 11.51 -18.19 -0.21
CA CYS A 16 10.29 -17.39 -0.12
C CYS A 16 10.32 -15.97 -0.73
N SER A 17 10.44 -15.85 -2.05
CA SER A 17 10.01 -14.63 -2.75
C SER A 17 8.49 -14.60 -2.89
N SER A 18 7.76 -14.71 -1.77
CA SER A 18 6.32 -14.42 -1.76
C SER A 18 6.16 -12.92 -1.50
N SER A 19 6.24 -12.12 -2.57
CA SER A 19 5.77 -10.73 -2.46
C SER A 19 4.33 -10.75 -1.96
N PRO A 20 3.94 -9.89 -1.00
CA PRO A 20 2.57 -9.81 -0.54
C PRO A 20 1.63 -9.68 -1.74
N LYS A 21 0.66 -10.58 -1.84
CA LYS A 21 -0.36 -10.45 -2.88
C LYS A 21 -1.19 -9.22 -2.55
N GLY A 22 -1.45 -8.39 -3.55
CA GLY A 22 -2.34 -7.27 -3.41
C GLY A 22 -3.73 -7.76 -3.01
N VAL A 23 -4.39 -6.99 -2.15
CA VAL A 23 -5.72 -7.28 -1.63
C VAL A 23 -6.69 -6.30 -2.26
N GLU A 24 -7.80 -6.79 -2.77
CA GLU A 24 -8.89 -5.93 -3.26
C GLU A 24 -9.64 -5.34 -2.07
N CYS A 25 -9.65 -4.02 -1.99
CA CYS A 25 -10.21 -3.29 -0.85
C CYS A 25 -11.27 -2.30 -1.34
N PRO A 26 -12.48 -2.29 -0.74
CA PRO A 26 -13.43 -1.21 -0.96
C PRO A 26 -12.84 0.11 -0.48
N GLY A 27 -13.10 1.18 -1.23
CA GLY A 27 -12.67 2.54 -0.92
C GLY A 27 -13.83 3.51 -0.86
N ASP A 28 -13.89 4.32 0.18
CA ASP A 28 -14.82 5.45 0.26
C ASP A 28 -14.15 6.70 -0.31
N VAL A 29 -14.83 7.35 -1.25
CA VAL A 29 -14.40 8.60 -1.89
C VAL A 29 -15.12 9.75 -1.20
N SER A 30 -14.37 10.75 -0.78
CA SER A 30 -14.91 11.94 -0.11
C SER A 30 -14.11 13.18 -0.47
N THR A 31 -14.66 14.36 -0.20
CA THR A 31 -13.87 15.59 -0.18
C THR A 31 -12.88 15.57 0.98
N ILE A 32 -11.88 16.46 0.98
CA ILE A 32 -10.93 16.54 2.11
C ILE A 32 -11.62 16.94 3.42
N TYR A 33 -12.82 17.53 3.34
CA TYR A 33 -13.67 17.89 4.47
C TYR A 33 -14.68 16.79 4.86
N GLY A 34 -14.64 15.64 4.20
CA GLY A 34 -15.44 14.45 4.57
C GLY A 34 -16.83 14.37 3.94
N GLN A 35 -17.16 15.23 2.95
CA GLN A 35 -18.39 15.05 2.19
C GLN A 35 -18.24 13.82 1.29
N SER A 36 -19.14 12.84 1.43
CA SER A 36 -19.10 11.63 0.61
C SER A 36 -19.35 11.96 -0.87
N LEU A 37 -18.51 11.38 -1.75
CA LEU A 37 -18.59 11.48 -3.20
C LEU A 37 -18.92 10.11 -3.84
N GLY A 38 -18.97 9.04 -3.04
CA GLY A 38 -19.30 7.69 -3.48
C GLY A 38 -18.27 6.66 -3.04
N GLN A 39 -18.24 5.53 -3.74
CA GLN A 39 -17.36 4.42 -3.46
C GLN A 39 -16.53 4.03 -4.67
N THR A 40 -15.40 3.38 -4.42
CA THR A 40 -14.48 2.85 -5.42
C THR A 40 -13.93 1.52 -4.94
N GLN A 41 -13.14 0.86 -5.78
CA GLN A 41 -12.37 -0.32 -5.42
C GLN A 41 -10.92 -0.09 -5.82
N GLY A 42 -9.99 -0.69 -5.09
CA GLY A 42 -8.58 -0.63 -5.41
C GLY A 42 -7.85 -1.84 -4.86
N THR A 43 -6.80 -2.26 -5.55
CA THR A 43 -5.90 -3.30 -5.05
C THR A 43 -4.79 -2.65 -4.24
N VAL A 44 -4.75 -2.93 -2.94
CA VAL A 44 -3.71 -2.44 -2.03
C VAL A 44 -2.61 -3.48 -1.91
N PHE A 45 -1.36 -3.07 -2.13
CA PHE A 45 -0.18 -3.86 -1.82
C PHE A 45 0.54 -3.20 -0.65
N ASP A 46 0.54 -3.86 0.51
CA ASP A 46 1.16 -3.34 1.73
C ASP A 46 2.54 -3.94 1.98
N LEU A 47 3.54 -3.08 2.21
CA LEU A 47 4.89 -3.43 2.60
C LEU A 47 5.18 -2.82 3.98
N VAL A 48 6.24 -3.26 4.65
CA VAL A 48 6.57 -2.79 6.00
C VAL A 48 6.67 -1.26 6.08
N THR A 49 7.29 -0.61 5.08
CA THR A 49 7.59 0.83 5.09
C THR A 49 6.91 1.62 3.98
N ALA A 50 6.07 0.99 3.16
CA ALA A 50 5.39 1.63 2.03
C ALA A 50 4.13 0.84 1.67
N PHE A 51 3.24 1.44 0.88
CA PHE A 51 2.16 0.71 0.23
C PHE A 51 1.96 1.25 -1.19
N SER A 52 1.27 0.47 -2.03
CA SER A 52 0.78 0.94 -3.31
C SER A 52 -0.70 0.65 -3.48
N VAL A 53 -1.37 1.47 -4.28
CA VAL A 53 -2.78 1.27 -4.64
C VAL A 53 -2.90 1.27 -6.15
N SER A 54 -3.49 0.20 -6.68
CA SER A 54 -3.74 0.04 -8.12
C SER A 54 -5.24 0.07 -8.42
N ARG A 55 -5.64 0.84 -9.44
CA ARG A 55 -7.00 0.91 -9.98
C ARG A 55 -6.96 1.29 -11.46
N ASP A 56 -7.75 0.62 -12.31
CA ASP A 56 -7.93 0.97 -13.73
C ASP A 56 -6.61 1.29 -14.47
N SER A 57 -5.61 0.40 -14.35
CA SER A 57 -4.24 0.55 -14.90
C SER A 57 -3.35 1.65 -14.30
N VAL A 58 -3.89 2.45 -13.37
CA VAL A 58 -3.11 3.43 -12.59
C VAL A 58 -2.62 2.76 -11.31
N ASN A 59 -1.32 2.91 -11.02
CA ASN A 59 -0.73 2.45 -9.77
C ASN A 59 -0.03 3.61 -9.08
N VAL A 60 -0.43 3.93 -7.85
CA VAL A 60 0.14 4.99 -7.04
C VAL A 60 0.98 4.37 -5.94
N GLN A 61 2.24 4.78 -5.85
CA GLN A 61 3.17 4.36 -4.81
C GLN A 61 3.20 5.40 -3.69
N SER A 62 3.03 4.98 -2.43
CA SER A 62 3.11 5.91 -1.29
C SER A 62 4.49 6.56 -1.16
N GLY A 63 5.54 5.83 -1.55
CA GLY A 63 6.91 6.11 -1.13
C GLY A 63 7.16 5.69 0.33
N PRO A 64 8.37 5.95 0.86
CA PRO A 64 8.75 5.55 2.21
C PRO A 64 7.97 6.33 3.28
N LEU A 65 7.08 5.64 4.00
CA LEU A 65 6.27 6.24 5.06
C LEU A 65 7.16 6.71 6.21
N GLN A 66 6.97 7.96 6.63
CA GLN A 66 7.67 8.59 7.74
C GLN A 66 6.75 8.70 8.95
N SER A 67 7.28 8.40 10.13
CA SER A 67 6.66 8.68 11.43
C SER A 67 7.73 8.57 12.53
N LEU A 68 7.76 9.54 13.45
CA LEU A 68 8.68 9.52 14.61
C LEU A 68 8.24 8.49 15.67
N ASP A 69 6.92 8.29 15.81
CA ASP A 69 6.31 7.28 16.66
C ASP A 69 4.97 6.86 16.04
N ARG A 70 4.86 5.60 15.62
CA ARG A 70 3.67 5.07 14.94
C ARG A 70 2.47 4.87 15.87
N PHE A 71 2.68 4.93 17.18
CA PHE A 71 1.59 4.92 18.16
C PHE A 71 0.98 6.32 18.37
N GLN A 72 1.70 7.37 17.98
CA GLN A 72 1.27 8.77 18.17
C GLN A 72 0.96 9.47 16.84
N TYR A 73 1.65 9.11 15.75
CA TYR A 73 1.56 9.78 14.46
C TYR A 73 1.27 8.80 13.33
N VAL A 74 0.36 9.21 12.45
CA VAL A 74 -0.01 8.46 11.23
C VAL A 74 1.20 8.39 10.28
N PRO A 75 1.71 7.18 9.97
CA PRO A 75 2.74 7.01 8.95
C PRO A 75 2.28 7.56 7.60
N SER A 76 3.08 8.46 7.02
CA SER A 76 2.68 9.19 5.81
C SER A 76 3.84 9.54 4.90
N ALA A 77 3.53 9.82 3.64
CA ALA A 77 4.49 10.26 2.62
C ALA A 77 3.78 11.06 1.53
N VAL A 78 4.55 11.83 0.76
CA VAL A 78 4.07 12.48 -0.46
C VAL A 78 4.49 11.63 -1.65
N THR A 79 3.54 11.25 -2.51
CA THR A 79 3.80 10.42 -3.69
C THR A 79 4.51 11.22 -4.79
N SER A 80 5.04 10.54 -5.81
CA SER A 80 5.64 11.20 -6.99
C SER A 80 4.68 12.11 -7.73
N GLU A 81 3.39 11.79 -7.69
CA GLU A 81 2.30 12.54 -8.30
C GLU A 81 1.84 13.72 -7.43
N GLY A 82 2.36 13.85 -6.21
CA GLY A 82 2.00 14.92 -5.27
C GLY A 82 0.78 14.61 -4.40
N TYR A 83 0.33 13.35 -4.32
CA TYR A 83 -0.71 12.95 -3.39
C TYR A 83 -0.13 12.79 -1.98
N TYR A 84 -0.96 13.01 -0.96
CA TYR A 84 -0.59 12.71 0.41
C TYR A 84 -1.10 11.31 0.78
N ALA A 85 -0.17 10.39 0.98
CA ALA A 85 -0.43 8.99 1.31
C ALA A 85 -0.33 8.77 2.82
N GLN A 86 -1.29 8.05 3.40
CA GLN A 86 -1.34 7.75 4.82
C GLN A 86 -1.71 6.28 5.08
N ARG A 87 -1.03 5.66 6.04
CA ARG A 87 -1.43 4.37 6.62
C ARG A 87 -2.12 4.64 7.95
N LEU A 88 -3.45 4.59 7.96
CA LEU A 88 -4.26 4.91 9.15
C LEU A 88 -4.26 3.74 10.15
N SER A 89 -4.20 2.51 9.65
CA SER A 89 -4.03 1.29 10.44
C SER A 89 -3.32 0.22 9.59
N ASP A 90 -3.23 -1.00 10.12
CA ASP A 90 -2.81 -2.20 9.38
C ASP A 90 -3.75 -2.59 8.22
N LYS A 91 -4.97 -2.02 8.20
CA LYS A 91 -6.02 -2.34 7.21
C LYS A 91 -6.59 -1.12 6.49
N GLN A 92 -6.22 0.08 6.92
CA GLN A 92 -6.75 1.32 6.36
C GLN A 92 -5.66 2.18 5.73
N PHE A 93 -5.87 2.48 4.45
CA PHE A 93 -4.93 3.21 3.61
C PHE A 93 -5.65 4.37 2.96
N ARG A 94 -4.98 5.52 2.87
CA ARG A 94 -5.58 6.74 2.36
C ARG A 94 -4.67 7.44 1.38
N LEU A 95 -5.28 7.93 0.29
CA LEU A 95 -4.66 8.88 -0.62
C LEU A 95 -5.50 10.16 -0.66
N ILE A 96 -4.83 11.29 -0.51
CA ILE A 96 -5.44 12.62 -0.60
C ILE A 96 -4.85 13.33 -1.81
N ASN A 97 -5.71 13.75 -2.72
CA ASN A 97 -5.37 14.65 -3.80
C ASN A 97 -5.87 16.07 -3.46
N PRO A 98 -4.99 16.96 -2.98
CA PRO A 98 -5.39 18.30 -2.57
C PRO A 98 -5.83 19.17 -3.76
N TYR A 99 -5.33 18.89 -4.98
CA TYR A 99 -5.68 19.67 -6.17
C TYR A 99 -7.11 19.44 -6.64
N GLN A 100 -7.69 18.30 -6.32
CA GLN A 100 -9.03 17.90 -6.74
C GLN A 100 -10.04 17.94 -5.59
N ASP A 101 -9.63 18.34 -4.38
CA ASP A 101 -10.44 18.22 -3.17
C ASP A 101 -11.01 16.79 -3.02
N THR A 102 -10.16 15.78 -3.18
CA THR A 102 -10.57 14.38 -3.06
C THR A 102 -9.67 13.59 -2.12
N MET A 103 -10.28 12.69 -1.39
CA MET A 103 -9.66 11.74 -0.50
C MET A 103 -10.33 10.40 -0.68
N ILE A 104 -9.52 9.35 -0.83
CA ILE A 104 -9.99 7.97 -0.89
C ILE A 104 -9.41 7.23 0.31
N THR A 105 -10.27 6.55 1.07
CA THR A 105 -9.84 5.66 2.16
C THR A 105 -10.25 4.24 1.81
N TRP A 106 -9.27 3.37 1.60
CA TRP A 106 -9.47 1.93 1.40
C TRP A 106 -9.43 1.20 2.74
N THR A 107 -10.39 0.28 2.94
CA THR A 107 -10.42 -0.61 4.11
C THR A 107 -10.32 -2.06 3.64
N CYS A 108 -9.24 -2.74 4.01
CA CYS A 108 -8.94 -4.11 3.61
C CYS A 108 -9.42 -5.13 4.66
N PRO A 109 -9.74 -6.38 4.26
CA PRO A 109 -10.20 -7.45 5.15
C PRO A 109 -9.15 -7.91 6.18
#